data_AF-A0A3D2RP35-F1
#
_entry.id   AF-A0A3D2RP35-F1
#
_cell.length_a   1.000
_cell.length_b   1.000
_cell.length_c   1.000
_cell.angle_alpha   90.00
_cell.angle_beta   90.00
_cell.angle_gamma   90.00
#
_symmetry.space_group_name_H-M   'P 1'
#
loop_
_entity.id
_entity.type
_entity.pdbx_description
1 polymer ?
#
loop_
_entity_poly.entity_id
_entity_poly.type
_entity_poly.pdbx_seq_one_letter_code
_entity_poly.pdbx_strand_id
1 'polypeptide(L)'
;MYEFLPVEELLPMIQSIARVFARLGEKNNRARARLKFLISKLGLDEFKNLVEEERKILPHDDGWTAYLSDIDRFEETPLKDAVSLNGVAKSEAFSEWYATNVYEQ
;
A
#
# COMPACT_ATOMS: atom_id res chain seq x y z
N MET A 1 -13.90 -9.15 -6.57
CA MET A 1 -12.67 -9.63 -7.18
C MET A 1 -12.17 -10.79 -6.34
N TYR A 2 -11.55 -10.56 -5.18
CA TYR A 2 -11.28 -11.60 -4.18
C TYR A 2 -11.43 -11.05 -2.75
N GLU A 3 -11.83 -11.88 -1.79
CA GLU A 3 -11.85 -11.53 -0.36
C GLU A 3 -10.44 -11.61 0.26
N PHE A 4 -9.64 -12.56 -0.23
CA PHE A 4 -8.24 -12.76 0.13
C PHE A 4 -7.44 -13.02 -1.15
N LEU A 5 -6.24 -12.45 -1.23
CA LEU A 5 -5.32 -12.67 -2.35
C LEU A 5 -4.10 -13.43 -1.83
N PRO A 6 -3.76 -14.59 -2.42
CA PRO A 6 -2.58 -15.35 -2.01
C PRO A 6 -1.31 -14.55 -2.34
N VAL A 7 -0.24 -14.80 -1.58
CA VAL A 7 0.99 -13.98 -1.64
C VAL A 7 1.69 -14.10 -3.00
N GLU A 8 1.56 -15.25 -3.65
CA GLU A 8 2.06 -15.54 -4.99
C GLU A 8 1.39 -14.66 -6.06
N GLU A 9 0.14 -14.25 -5.82
CA GLU A 9 -0.64 -13.42 -6.73
C GLU A 9 -0.51 -11.92 -6.44
N LEU A 10 0.21 -11.53 -5.37
CA LEU A 10 0.34 -10.13 -4.97
C LEU A 10 1.02 -9.28 -6.06
N LEU A 11 2.20 -9.70 -6.51
CA LEU A 11 2.97 -8.96 -7.52
C LEU A 11 2.28 -8.90 -8.90
N PRO A 12 1.75 -10.00 -9.47
CA PRO A 12 1.02 -9.90 -10.73
C PRO A 12 -0.22 -9.02 -10.61
N MET A 13 -0.92 -9.05 -9.47
CA MET A 13 -2.08 -8.19 -9.24
C MET A 13 -1.69 -6.70 -9.19
N ILE A 14 -0.64 -6.37 -8.45
CA ILE A 14 -0.10 -4.99 -8.39
C ILE A 14 0.31 -4.53 -9.79
N GLN A 15 0.95 -5.40 -10.58
CA GLN A 15 1.37 -5.08 -11.93
C GLN A 15 0.18 -4.80 -12.85
N SER A 16 -0.89 -5.61 -12.78
CA SER A 16 -2.13 -5.35 -13.51
C SER A 16 -2.74 -3.99 -13.15
N ILE A 17 -2.83 -3.67 -11.85
CA ILE A 17 -3.31 -2.37 -11.37
C ILE A 17 -2.45 -1.23 -11.93
N ALA A 18 -1.12 -1.36 -11.89
CA ALA A 18 -0.19 -0.36 -12.37
C ALA A 18 -0.32 -0.14 -13.89
N ARG A 19 -0.50 -1.20 -14.68
CA ARG A 19 -0.69 -1.11 -16.14
C ARG A 19 -2.00 -0.41 -16.51
N VAL A 20 -3.10 -0.77 -15.84
CA VAL A 20 -4.40 -0.10 -16.03
C VAL A 20 -4.27 1.39 -15.70
N PHE A 21 -3.63 1.72 -14.59
CA PHE A 21 -3.40 3.11 -14.20
C PHE A 21 -2.47 3.87 -15.16
N ALA A 22 -1.41 3.25 -15.67
CA ALA A 22 -0.51 3.86 -16.64
C ALA A 22 -1.21 4.16 -17.99
N ARG A 23 -2.17 3.32 -18.38
CA ARG A 23 -2.98 3.49 -19.59
C ARG A 23 -4.05 4.56 -19.44
N LEU A 24 -4.78 4.58 -18.33
CA LEU A 24 -6.00 5.38 -18.16
C LEU A 24 -5.85 6.59 -17.22
N GLY A 25 -4.75 6.69 -16.47
CA GLY A 25 -4.48 7.77 -15.52
C GLY A 25 -4.35 9.14 -16.18
N GLU A 26 -4.70 10.18 -15.42
CA GLU A 26 -4.55 11.58 -15.85
C GLU A 26 -3.06 11.96 -15.97
N LYS A 27 -2.66 12.52 -17.12
CA LYS A 27 -1.26 12.88 -17.44
C LYS A 27 -1.03 14.39 -17.54
N ASN A 28 -2.09 15.18 -17.72
CA ASN A 28 -1.99 16.62 -17.94
C ASN A 28 -2.11 17.41 -16.64
N ASN A 29 -3.12 17.09 -15.83
CA ASN A 29 -3.37 17.80 -14.58
C ASN A 29 -2.80 17.04 -13.37
N ARG A 30 -1.66 17.52 -12.87
CA ARG A 30 -0.96 16.91 -11.73
C ARG A 30 -1.78 16.89 -10.43
N ALA A 31 -2.72 17.83 -10.24
CA ALA A 31 -3.61 17.81 -9.08
C ALA A 31 -4.60 16.64 -9.11
N ARG A 32 -4.89 16.11 -10.30
CA ARG A 32 -5.82 14.98 -10.53
C ARG A 32 -5.13 13.68 -10.95
N ALA A 33 -3.80 13.64 -10.96
CA ALA A 33 -3.00 12.50 -11.42
C ALA A 33 -2.87 11.33 -10.42
N ARG A 34 -3.75 11.24 -9.40
CA ARG A 34 -3.74 10.15 -8.41
C ARG A 34 -4.78 9.10 -8.75
N LEU A 35 -4.50 7.82 -8.45
CA LEU A 35 -5.38 6.68 -8.74
C LEU A 35 -6.83 6.87 -8.26
N LYS A 36 -7.04 7.50 -7.10
CA LYS A 36 -8.38 7.77 -6.56
C LYS A 36 -9.29 8.54 -7.53
N PHE A 37 -8.72 9.42 -8.36
CA PHE A 37 -9.49 10.19 -9.35
C PHE A 37 -9.88 9.34 -10.56
N LEU A 38 -9.02 8.39 -10.97
CA LEU A 38 -9.36 7.42 -11.99
C LEU A 38 -10.51 6.53 -11.52
N ILE A 39 -10.41 6.00 -10.29
CA ILE A 39 -11.46 5.16 -9.69
C ILE A 39 -12.77 5.94 -9.57
N SER A 40 -12.73 7.20 -9.11
CA SER A 40 -13.92 8.05 -9.02
C SER A 40 -14.57 8.33 -10.38
N LYS A 41 -13.78 8.35 -11.47
CA LYS A 41 -14.27 8.60 -12.84
C LYS A 41 -14.88 7.35 -13.46
N LEU A 42 -14.27 6.17 -13.26
CA LEU A 42 -14.72 4.90 -13.84
C LEU A 42 -15.79 4.21 -12.99
N GLY A 43 -15.74 4.38 -11.68
CA GLY A 43 -16.40 3.50 -10.72
C GLY A 43 -15.51 2.32 -10.32
N LEU A 44 -15.75 1.80 -9.10
CA LEU A 44 -14.92 0.74 -8.54
C LEU A 44 -15.09 -0.60 -9.30
N ASP A 45 -16.30 -0.94 -9.70
CA ASP A 45 -16.58 -2.23 -10.35
C ASP A 45 -15.97 -2.29 -11.74
N GLU A 46 -16.10 -1.22 -12.53
CA GLU A 46 -15.47 -1.13 -13.84
C GLU A 46 -13.94 -1.15 -13.74
N PHE A 47 -13.38 -0.45 -12.75
CA PHE A 47 -11.94 -0.52 -12.50
C PHE A 47 -11.47 -1.95 -12.19
N LYS A 48 -12.22 -2.70 -11.36
CA LYS A 48 -11.91 -4.11 -11.07
C LYS A 48 -11.96 -4.96 -12.33
N ASN A 49 -12.98 -4.80 -13.18
CA ASN A 49 -13.09 -5.53 -14.45
C ASN A 49 -11.86 -5.29 -15.34
N LEU A 50 -11.43 -4.03 -15.47
CA LEU A 50 -10.23 -3.69 -16.26
C LEU A 50 -8.96 -4.32 -15.71
N VAL A 51 -8.82 -4.42 -14.38
CA VAL A 51 -7.68 -5.07 -13.72
C VAL A 51 -7.69 -6.58 -13.97
N GLU A 52 -8.86 -7.23 -13.91
CA GLU A 52 -9.01 -8.66 -14.23
C GLU A 52 -8.69 -8.96 -15.69
N GLU A 53 -9.18 -8.14 -16.63
CA GLU A 53 -8.85 -8.31 -18.05
C GLU A 53 -7.36 -8.11 -18.31
N GLU A 54 -6.72 -7.14 -17.65
CA GLU A 54 -5.28 -6.96 -17.73
C GLU A 54 -4.52 -8.16 -17.13
N ARG A 55 -5.00 -8.72 -16.02
CA ARG A 55 -4.39 -9.89 -15.35
C ARG A 55 -4.39 -11.13 -16.25
N LYS A 56 -5.44 -11.34 -17.06
CA LYS A 56 -5.57 -12.47 -17.98
C LYS A 56 -4.56 -12.45 -19.12
N ILE A 57 -4.17 -11.26 -19.58
CA ILE A 57 -3.22 -11.09 -20.70
C ILE A 57 -1.78 -10.88 -20.25
N LEU A 58 -1.55 -10.77 -18.94
CA LEU A 58 -0.24 -10.51 -18.38
C LEU A 58 0.68 -11.73 -18.58
N PRO A 59 1.81 -11.60 -19.30
CA PRO A 59 2.77 -12.69 -19.42
C PRO A 59 3.32 -13.09 -18.06
N HIS A 60 3.52 -14.39 -17.86
CA HIS A 60 4.13 -14.89 -16.64
C HIS A 60 5.55 -14.35 -16.44
N ASP A 61 5.89 -14.03 -15.20
CA ASP A 61 7.21 -13.56 -14.78
C ASP A 61 7.61 -14.32 -13.49
N ASP A 62 8.72 -15.04 -13.54
CA ASP A 62 9.26 -15.80 -12.40
C ASP A 62 9.61 -14.88 -11.21
N GLY A 63 9.85 -13.58 -11.48
CA GLY A 63 10.10 -12.56 -10.48
C GLY A 63 8.92 -12.32 -9.53
N TRP A 64 7.71 -12.75 -9.89
CA TRP A 64 6.53 -12.63 -9.03
C TRP A 64 6.63 -13.42 -7.73
N THR A 65 7.37 -14.53 -7.74
CA THR A 65 7.51 -15.42 -6.59
C THR A 65 8.94 -15.60 -6.12
N ALA A 66 9.93 -15.10 -6.89
CA ALA A 66 11.34 -15.22 -6.55
C ALA A 66 11.69 -14.76 -5.12
N TYR A 67 11.06 -13.67 -4.66
CA TYR A 67 11.28 -13.13 -3.32
C TYR A 67 10.72 -14.00 -2.18
N LEU A 68 9.76 -14.89 -2.45
CA LEU A 68 9.10 -15.70 -1.42
C LEU A 68 10.09 -16.60 -0.69
N SER A 69 11.11 -17.10 -1.39
CA SER A 69 12.14 -17.97 -0.82
C SER A 69 13.01 -17.29 0.25
N ASP A 70 13.02 -15.96 0.29
CA ASP A 70 13.86 -15.16 1.18
C ASP A 70 13.04 -14.41 2.25
N ILE A 71 11.71 -14.59 2.31
CA ILE A 71 10.82 -13.88 3.25
C ILE A 71 11.25 -14.08 4.70
N ASP A 72 11.57 -15.31 5.09
CA ASP A 72 11.91 -15.64 6.49
C ASP A 72 13.32 -15.18 6.88
N ARG A 73 14.10 -14.61 5.95
CA ARG A 73 15.48 -14.15 6.25
C ARG A 73 15.52 -12.82 6.99
N PHE A 74 14.43 -12.05 6.96
CA PHE A 74 14.38 -10.73 7.56
C PHE A 74 13.47 -10.73 8.78
N GLU A 75 14.09 -10.67 9.96
CA GLU A 75 13.37 -10.33 11.20
C GLU A 75 13.43 -8.81 11.41
N GLU A 76 12.26 -8.16 11.47
CA GLU A 76 12.19 -6.75 11.87
C GLU A 76 12.59 -6.61 13.34
N THR A 77 13.79 -6.07 13.57
CA THR A 77 14.20 -5.61 14.89
C THR A 77 13.94 -4.10 15.01
N PRO A 78 13.41 -3.62 16.14
CA PRO A 78 13.20 -2.20 16.32
C PRO A 78 14.53 -1.45 16.26
N LEU A 79 14.57 -0.31 15.56
CA LEU A 79 15.78 0.52 15.43
C LEU A 79 16.30 1.02 16.79
N LYS A 80 15.42 1.10 17.79
CA LYS A 80 15.73 1.48 19.17
C LYS A 80 15.06 0.50 20.10
N ASP A 81 15.76 0.11 21.16
CA ASP A 81 15.16 -0.71 22.21
C ASP A 81 13.91 -0.04 22.79
N ALA A 82 12.96 -0.87 23.20
CA ALA A 82 11.78 -0.39 23.90
C ALA A 82 12.22 0.30 25.20
N VAL A 83 11.93 1.59 25.32
CA VAL A 83 12.20 2.35 26.54
C VAL A 83 10.93 2.42 27.37
N SER A 84 10.99 2.00 28.63
CA SER A 84 9.89 2.22 29.56
C SER A 84 9.80 3.71 29.91
N LEU A 85 8.62 4.30 29.69
CA LEU A 85 8.33 5.66 30.16
C LEU A 85 8.02 5.71 31.67
N ASN A 86 8.02 4.57 32.36
CA ASN A 86 7.69 4.51 33.78
C ASN A 86 8.75 5.23 34.62
N GLY A 87 8.38 6.37 35.20
CA GLY A 87 9.23 7.17 36.09
C GLY A 87 10.15 8.17 35.38
N VAL A 88 10.14 8.25 34.05
CA VAL A 88 10.92 9.26 33.30
C VAL A 88 10.12 10.56 33.21
N ALA A 89 10.74 11.67 33.59
CA ALA A 89 10.13 12.99 33.43
C ALA A 89 9.86 13.26 31.95
N LYS A 90 8.58 13.48 31.61
CA LYS A 90 8.18 13.88 30.26
C LYS A 90 8.81 15.23 29.94
N SER A 91 9.37 15.37 28.75
CA SER A 91 9.84 16.69 28.31
C SER A 91 8.65 17.64 28.14
N GLU A 92 8.92 18.94 28.24
CA GLU A 92 7.92 19.98 27.98
C GLU A 92 7.34 19.85 26.57
N ALA A 93 8.21 19.65 25.57
CA ALA A 93 7.81 19.39 24.19
C ALA A 93 6.88 18.17 24.03
N PHE A 94 7.12 17.09 24.78
CA PHE A 94 6.23 15.92 24.76
C PHE A 94 4.86 16.25 25.36
N SER A 95 4.82 17.06 26.42
CA SER A 95 3.59 17.43 27.12
C SER A 95 2.72 18.34 26.26
N GLU A 96 3.32 19.30 25.55
CA GLU A 96 2.65 20.14 24.56
C GLU A 96 2.07 19.31 23.39
N TRP A 97 2.88 18.40 22.85
CA TRP A 97 2.43 17.49 21.79
C TRP A 97 1.25 16.64 22.27
N TYR A 98 1.34 16.04 23.46
CA TYR A 98 0.28 15.19 24.01
C TYR A 98 -1.04 15.95 24.15
N ALA A 99 -1.00 17.16 24.71
CA ALA A 99 -2.19 17.99 24.92
C ALA A 99 -2.89 18.40 23.61
N THR A 100 -2.15 18.43 22.50
CA THR A 100 -2.68 18.88 21.18
C THR A 100 -3.00 17.73 20.23
N ASN A 101 -2.42 16.56 20.43
CA ASN A 101 -2.52 15.43 19.48
C ASN A 101 -3.22 14.19 20.05
N VAL A 102 -3.46 14.12 21.36
CA VAL A 102 -4.17 13.00 22.00
C VAL A 102 -5.50 13.50 22.56
N TYR A 103 -6.61 12.95 22.07
CA TYR A 103 -7.95 13.20 22.57
C TYR A 103 -8.71 11.87 22.66
N GLU A 104 -9.68 11.78 23.59
CA GLU A 104 -10.57 10.61 23.66
C GLU A 104 -11.42 10.54 22.38
N GLN A 105 -11.47 9.35 21.77
CA GLN A 105 -12.31 9.03 20.63
C GLN A 105 -13.65 8.45 21.07
#